data_AF-A0AA39JI03-F1
#
_entry.id   AF-A0AA39JI03-F1
#
_cell.length_a   1.000
_cell.length_b   1.000
_cell.length_c   1.000
_cell.angle_alpha   90.00
_cell.angle_beta   90.00
_cell.angle_gamma   90.00
#
_symmetry.space_group_name_H-M   'P 1'
#
loop_
_entity.id
_entity.type
_entity.pdbx_description
1 polymer ?
#
loop_
_entity_poly.entity_id
_entity_poly.type
_entity_poly.pdbx_seq_one_letter_code
_entity_poly.pdbx_strand_id
1 'polypeptide(L)'
;MVLLTVRMTYLPPRAAAFAPGPEISKNVIKKLRKDLTSLNIPLPKVSSIKIPTKGVVKFYWKTELGSPFHEILKSRISDASRQQMSKLSISAITLKEPKKKTNPPPRPVAHHSPPSVLISQMTTIPQSALDAPSQLFPSDHTRIAQMDVPYSQYTMPGPVPSQSEVPVPMSSEMPGPYSIPVHQPETLSLPQSTPLEEVTSVVIGKRTSHSVSPPPSAKRCRSRSPSDDDELSLLHELGSLDEAMMFLAARQSRIREKLKDMGVQTVPEPNFLSRDQFELEIEAERKQRIECETVLMDIRRECRVPFIVPALFDAFIDISKLTTAAVDSLH
;
A
#
# COMPACT_ATOMS: atom_id res chain seq x y z
N MET A 1 -23.21 -1.29 -13.35
CA MET A 1 -22.84 -0.52 -12.14
C MET A 1 -21.39 -0.77 -11.76
N VAL A 2 -20.68 0.29 -11.39
CA VAL A 2 -19.30 0.29 -10.88
C VAL A 2 -19.24 0.82 -9.45
N LEU A 3 -18.28 0.31 -8.68
CA LEU A 3 -18.03 0.73 -7.30
C LEU A 3 -16.80 1.64 -7.26
N LEU A 4 -17.02 2.95 -7.14
CA LEU A 4 -15.94 3.93 -7.02
C LEU A 4 -15.50 3.98 -5.57
N THR A 5 -14.23 3.65 -5.30
CA THR A 5 -13.69 3.65 -3.93
C THR A 5 -12.67 4.77 -3.79
N VAL A 6 -12.86 5.65 -2.81
CA VAL A 6 -11.89 6.70 -2.49
C VAL A 6 -11.18 6.34 -1.20
N ARG A 7 -9.85 6.46 -1.20
CA ARG A 7 -9.00 6.35 -0.02
C ARG A 7 -8.39 7.72 0.27
N MET A 8 -8.63 8.21 1.46
CA MET A 8 -8.11 9.46 1.99
C MET A 8 -7.14 9.15 3.14
N THR A 9 -5.94 9.73 3.09
CA THR A 9 -4.91 9.56 4.11
C THR A 9 -4.66 10.91 4.78
N TYR A 10 -4.77 10.95 6.10
CA TYR A 10 -4.55 12.13 6.92
C TYR A 10 -3.14 12.15 7.52
N LEU A 11 -2.58 13.35 7.67
CA LEU A 11 -1.35 13.61 8.41
C LEU A 11 -1.62 13.68 9.93
N PRO A 12 -0.64 13.35 10.79
CA PRO A 12 -0.67 13.72 12.20
C PRO A 12 -0.77 15.26 12.36
N PRO A 13 -1.48 15.78 13.39
CA PRO A 13 -2.22 15.08 14.43
C PRO A 13 -3.64 14.65 14.01
N ARG A 14 -4.12 15.14 12.86
CA ARG A 14 -5.50 14.89 12.38
C ARG A 14 -5.80 13.39 12.25
N ALA A 15 -4.82 12.60 11.84
CA ALA A 15 -4.89 11.14 11.79
C ALA A 15 -5.36 10.49 13.10
N ALA A 16 -5.05 11.07 14.27
CA ALA A 16 -5.45 10.54 15.57
C ALA A 16 -6.97 10.60 15.80
N ALA A 17 -7.68 11.51 15.12
CA ALA A 17 -9.13 11.57 15.17
C ALA A 17 -9.80 10.42 14.39
N PHE A 18 -9.07 9.73 13.52
CA PHE A 18 -9.57 8.65 12.67
C PHE A 18 -8.94 7.32 13.10
N ALA A 19 -9.27 6.86 14.30
CA ALA A 19 -8.84 5.55 14.79
C ALA A 19 -9.74 4.43 14.23
N PRO A 20 -9.18 3.23 13.95
CA PRO A 20 -9.98 2.07 13.58
C PRO A 20 -10.86 1.65 14.75
N GLY A 21 -12.09 1.23 14.47
CA GLY A 21 -13.05 0.77 15.47
C GLY A 21 -14.23 0.04 14.83
N PRO A 22 -14.99 -0.76 15.60
CA PRO A 22 -16.11 -1.53 15.08
C PRO A 22 -17.23 -0.62 14.55
N GLU A 23 -17.41 0.55 15.17
CA GLU A 23 -18.36 1.57 14.74
C GLU A 23 -17.69 2.93 14.56
N ILE A 24 -18.08 3.64 13.50
CA ILE A 24 -17.57 4.98 13.22
C ILE A 24 -18.41 5.98 14.03
N SER A 25 -17.77 6.64 14.99
CA SER A 25 -18.44 7.64 15.81
C SER A 25 -18.99 8.80 14.95
N LYS A 26 -20.12 9.38 15.39
CA LYS A 26 -20.76 10.54 14.74
C LYS A 26 -19.81 11.73 14.59
N ASN A 27 -18.90 11.91 15.54
CA ASN A 27 -17.87 12.96 15.52
C ASN A 27 -16.89 12.78 14.37
N VAL A 28 -16.49 11.54 14.09
CA VAL A 28 -15.58 11.22 12.97
C VAL A 28 -16.27 11.47 11.63
N ILE A 29 -17.53 11.07 11.49
CA ILE A 29 -18.32 11.33 10.29
C ILE A 29 -18.49 12.85 10.07
N LYS A 30 -18.78 13.61 11.14
CA LYS A 30 -18.92 15.07 11.06
C LYS A 30 -17.62 15.73 10.59
N LYS A 31 -16.47 15.31 11.13
CA LYS A 31 -15.15 15.79 10.70
C LYS A 31 -14.88 15.45 9.23
N LEU A 32 -15.08 14.19 8.83
CA LEU A 32 -14.91 13.77 7.43
C LEU A 32 -15.79 14.58 6.47
N ARG A 33 -17.07 14.78 6.80
CA ARG A 33 -18.00 15.55 5.96
C ARG A 33 -17.58 17.01 5.82
N LYS A 34 -17.07 17.63 6.89
CA LYS A 34 -16.51 18.98 6.83
C LYS A 34 -15.33 19.05 5.86
N ASP A 35 -14.43 18.07 5.93
CA ASP A 35 -13.24 18.01 5.09
C ASP A 35 -13.64 17.77 3.61
N LEU A 36 -14.57 16.86 3.34
CA LEU A 36 -15.12 16.60 1.99
C LEU A 36 -15.84 17.81 1.39
N THR A 37 -16.63 18.52 2.21
CA THR A 37 -17.32 19.75 1.79
C THR A 37 -16.31 20.84 1.42
N SER A 38 -15.23 20.95 2.20
CA SER A 38 -14.14 21.92 1.92
C SER A 38 -13.41 21.64 0.61
N LEU A 39 -13.43 20.37 0.15
CA LEU A 39 -12.85 19.93 -1.12
C LEU A 39 -13.87 19.86 -2.26
N ASN A 40 -15.12 20.26 -2.03
CA ASN A 40 -16.23 20.09 -2.99
C ASN A 40 -16.40 18.63 -3.47
N ILE A 41 -16.06 17.65 -2.62
CA ILE A 41 -16.27 16.24 -2.89
C ILE A 41 -17.67 15.85 -2.39
N PRO A 42 -18.50 15.16 -3.19
CA PRO A 42 -19.80 14.67 -2.76
C PRO A 42 -19.74 13.89 -1.44
N LEU A 43 -20.79 13.93 -0.63
CA LEU A 43 -20.82 13.24 0.65
C LEU A 43 -21.17 11.74 0.48
N PRO A 44 -20.38 10.81 1.02
CA PRO A 44 -20.69 9.38 0.98
C PRO A 44 -21.78 9.01 1.99
N LYS A 45 -22.43 7.86 1.76
CA LYS A 45 -23.35 7.27 2.74
C LYS A 45 -22.56 6.83 3.97
N VAL A 46 -23.15 6.95 5.17
CA VAL A 46 -22.47 6.59 6.42
C VAL A 46 -22.02 5.13 6.42
N SER A 47 -22.87 4.22 5.95
CA SER A 47 -22.59 2.79 5.81
C SER A 47 -21.48 2.44 4.81
N SER A 48 -21.08 3.39 3.95
CA SER A 48 -20.00 3.19 2.99
C SER A 48 -18.63 3.57 3.54
N ILE A 49 -18.57 4.31 4.65
CA ILE A 49 -17.33 4.78 5.26
C ILE A 49 -16.73 3.65 6.11
N LYS A 50 -15.40 3.46 6.00
CA LYS A 50 -14.60 2.52 6.77
C LYS A 50 -13.27 3.16 7.15
N ILE A 51 -12.74 2.82 8.32
CA ILE A 51 -11.43 3.29 8.80
C ILE A 51 -10.54 2.06 8.99
N PRO A 52 -9.90 1.56 7.92
CA PRO A 52 -9.10 0.34 8.00
C PRO A 52 -7.89 0.49 8.93
N THR A 53 -7.26 1.66 8.94
CA THR A 53 -6.07 1.96 9.74
C THR A 53 -6.13 3.40 10.24
N LYS A 54 -5.37 3.70 11.29
CA LYS A 54 -5.34 5.05 11.89
C LYS A 54 -4.98 6.10 10.84
N GLY A 55 -5.81 7.13 10.71
CA GLY A 55 -5.61 8.20 9.72
C GLY A 55 -5.95 7.84 8.28
N VAL A 56 -6.42 6.63 7.98
CA VAL A 56 -6.84 6.23 6.64
C VAL A 56 -8.34 6.02 6.63
N VAL A 57 -9.04 6.79 5.80
CA VAL A 57 -10.49 6.67 5.62
C VAL A 57 -10.77 6.16 4.20
N LYS A 58 -11.59 5.12 4.09
CA LYS A 58 -12.09 4.59 2.82
C LYS A 58 -13.60 4.79 2.75
N PHE A 59 -14.11 5.21 1.60
CA PHE A 59 -15.55 5.27 1.35
C PHE A 59 -15.84 5.01 -0.13
N TYR A 60 -17.09 4.71 -0.47
CA TYR A 60 -17.43 4.31 -1.83
C TYR A 60 -18.80 4.80 -2.29
N TRP A 61 -18.96 4.90 -3.62
CA TRP A 61 -20.23 5.15 -4.30
C TRP A 61 -20.53 4.06 -5.31
N LYS A 62 -21.82 3.73 -5.45
CA LYS A 62 -22.32 2.91 -6.55
C LYS A 62 -22.80 3.87 -7.64
N THR A 63 -22.22 3.79 -8.82
CA THR A 63 -22.61 4.62 -9.98
C THR A 63 -22.38 3.85 -11.29
N GLU A 64 -22.57 4.50 -12.43
CA GLU A 64 -22.20 3.99 -13.75
C GLU A 64 -20.88 4.61 -14.23
N LEU A 65 -20.10 3.84 -14.99
CA LEU A 65 -18.83 4.32 -15.52
C LEU A 65 -19.12 5.39 -16.59
N GLY A 66 -18.46 6.54 -16.48
CA GLY A 66 -18.74 7.69 -17.37
C GLY A 66 -20.01 8.47 -17.02
N SER A 67 -20.70 8.14 -15.92
CA SER A 67 -21.79 8.98 -15.43
C SER A 67 -21.30 10.40 -15.09
N PRO A 68 -22.16 11.43 -15.16
CA PRO A 68 -21.79 12.79 -14.74
C PRO A 68 -21.21 12.82 -13.32
N PHE A 69 -21.75 12.00 -12.41
CA PHE A 69 -21.22 11.85 -11.06
C PHE A 69 -19.79 11.28 -11.03
N HIS A 70 -19.49 10.28 -11.86
CA HIS A 70 -18.15 9.70 -11.98
C HIS A 70 -17.14 10.76 -12.44
N GLU A 71 -17.45 11.49 -13.51
CA GLU A 71 -16.55 12.51 -14.06
C GLU A 71 -16.35 13.68 -13.09
N ILE A 72 -17.42 14.13 -12.41
CA ILE A 72 -17.33 15.15 -11.36
C ILE A 72 -16.43 14.67 -10.23
N LEU A 73 -16.61 13.45 -9.74
CA LEU A 73 -15.81 12.92 -8.64
C LEU A 73 -14.33 12.80 -9.04
N LYS A 74 -14.06 12.34 -10.27
CA LYS A 74 -12.71 12.20 -10.82
C LYS A 74 -12.02 13.55 -10.96
N SER A 75 -12.67 14.54 -11.58
CA SER A 75 -12.17 15.91 -11.69
C SER A 75 -11.88 16.49 -10.30
N ARG A 76 -12.83 16.43 -9.36
CA ARG A 76 -12.64 17.00 -8.01
C ARG A 76 -11.47 16.39 -7.25
N ILE A 77 -11.21 15.10 -7.41
CA ILE A 77 -10.08 14.44 -6.75
C ILE A 77 -8.76 14.81 -7.43
N SER A 78 -8.73 14.89 -8.76
CA SER A 78 -7.55 15.33 -9.51
C SER A 78 -7.22 16.81 -9.29
N ASP A 79 -8.24 17.66 -9.17
CA ASP A 79 -8.13 19.11 -8.98
C ASP A 79 -7.86 19.49 -7.52
N ALA A 80 -7.93 18.54 -6.58
CA ALA A 80 -7.67 18.78 -5.17
C ALA A 80 -6.24 19.28 -4.98
N SER A 81 -6.09 20.60 -4.85
CA SER A 81 -4.77 21.23 -4.75
C SER A 81 -4.04 20.77 -3.49
N ARG A 82 -2.72 20.60 -3.60
CA ARG A 82 -1.87 20.28 -2.42
C ARG A 82 -2.04 21.30 -1.29
N GLN A 83 -2.28 22.57 -1.62
CA GLN A 83 -2.51 23.62 -0.63
C GLN A 83 -3.80 23.40 0.18
N GLN A 84 -4.91 23.08 -0.48
CA GLN A 84 -6.17 22.77 0.21
C GLN A 84 -6.05 21.50 1.05
N MET A 85 -5.41 20.46 0.53
CA MET A 85 -5.17 19.22 1.28
C MET A 85 -4.30 19.47 2.51
N SER A 86 -3.21 20.25 2.38
CA SER A 86 -2.34 20.62 3.50
C SER A 86 -3.10 21.37 4.60
N LYS A 87 -3.95 22.34 4.24
CA LYS A 87 -4.81 23.07 5.19
C LYS A 87 -5.76 22.16 5.99
N LEU A 88 -6.16 21.04 5.41
CA LEU A 88 -7.03 20.04 6.04
C LEU A 88 -6.25 18.88 6.70
N SER A 89 -4.91 18.95 6.71
CA SER A 89 -4.02 17.88 7.15
C SER A 89 -4.29 16.56 6.41
N ILE A 90 -4.56 16.64 5.10
CA ILE A 90 -4.71 15.50 4.20
C ILE A 90 -3.39 15.31 3.45
N SER A 91 -2.81 14.12 3.54
CA SER A 91 -1.59 13.74 2.83
C SER A 91 -1.89 13.38 1.37
N ALA A 92 -2.92 12.57 1.16
CA ALA A 92 -3.25 12.04 -0.16
C ALA A 92 -4.73 11.66 -0.27
N ILE A 93 -5.26 11.80 -1.49
CA ILE A 93 -6.59 11.31 -1.89
C ILE A 93 -6.39 10.49 -3.15
N THR A 94 -6.92 9.27 -3.16
CA THR A 94 -6.80 8.35 -4.30
C THR A 94 -8.16 7.78 -4.65
N LEU A 95 -8.53 7.86 -5.93
CA LEU A 95 -9.73 7.23 -6.48
C LEU A 95 -9.33 5.89 -7.11
N LYS A 96 -9.92 4.80 -6.63
CA LYS A 96 -9.81 3.47 -7.24
C LYS A 96 -11.09 3.17 -8.01
N GLU A 97 -10.95 3.13 -9.32
CA GLU A 97 -11.95 2.63 -10.24
C GLU A 97 -11.81 1.10 -10.36
N PRO A 98 -12.91 0.35 -10.49
CA PRO A 98 -12.82 -1.07 -10.77
C PRO A 98 -12.18 -1.24 -12.16
N LYS A 99 -11.06 -1.96 -12.22
CA LYS A 99 -10.45 -2.31 -13.50
C LYS A 99 -11.52 -3.04 -14.32
N LYS A 100 -11.89 -2.49 -15.48
CA LYS A 100 -12.70 -3.22 -16.45
C LYS A 100 -11.96 -4.54 -16.65
N LYS A 101 -12.58 -5.67 -16.31
CA LYS A 101 -12.06 -6.99 -16.69
C LYS A 101 -12.17 -7.02 -18.21
N THR A 102 -11.21 -6.38 -18.88
CA THR A 102 -10.98 -6.61 -20.29
C THR A 102 -10.58 -8.06 -20.30
N ASN A 103 -11.50 -8.93 -20.73
CA ASN A 103 -11.12 -10.29 -21.06
C ASN A 103 -9.88 -10.14 -21.96
N PRO A 104 -8.78 -10.82 -21.64
CA PRO A 104 -7.61 -10.77 -22.50
C PRO A 104 -8.12 -11.01 -23.92
N PRO A 105 -7.74 -10.18 -24.91
CA PRO A 105 -8.14 -10.42 -26.29
C PRO A 105 -7.87 -11.90 -26.56
N PRO A 106 -8.84 -12.64 -27.14
CA PRO A 106 -8.68 -14.06 -27.39
C PRO A 106 -7.31 -14.23 -28.03
N ARG A 107 -6.42 -15.01 -27.37
CA ARG A 107 -5.08 -15.24 -27.88
C ARG A 107 -5.26 -15.57 -29.36
N PRO A 108 -4.62 -14.84 -30.29
CA PRO A 108 -4.68 -15.19 -31.69
C PRO A 108 -4.32 -16.68 -31.74
N VAL A 109 -5.27 -17.49 -32.21
CA VAL A 109 -5.05 -18.91 -32.40
C VAL A 109 -3.80 -18.98 -33.26
N ALA A 110 -2.75 -19.57 -32.72
CA ALA A 110 -1.50 -19.74 -33.44
C ALA A 110 -1.84 -20.57 -34.68
N HIS A 111 -2.09 -19.90 -35.81
CA HIS A 111 -2.08 -20.56 -37.09
C HIS A 111 -0.67 -21.11 -37.22
N HIS A 112 -0.58 -22.44 -37.20
CA HIS A 112 0.64 -23.16 -37.51
C HIS A 112 1.14 -22.65 -38.86
N SER A 113 2.16 -21.78 -38.83
CA SER A 113 2.88 -21.43 -40.04
C SER A 113 3.46 -22.73 -40.59
N PRO A 114 3.19 -23.10 -41.86
CA PRO A 114 3.92 -24.19 -42.48
C PRO A 114 5.41 -23.87 -42.47
N PRO A 115 6.28 -24.89 -42.40
CA PRO A 115 7.72 -24.70 -42.27
C PRO A 115 8.26 -23.93 -43.48
N SER A 116 8.60 -22.66 -43.27
CA SER A 116 9.36 -21.88 -44.25
C SER A 116 10.77 -22.43 -44.34
N VAL A 117 11.06 -22.99 -45.52
CA VAL A 117 12.40 -23.40 -45.94
C VAL A 117 13.30 -22.16 -45.95
N LEU A 118 14.34 -22.21 -45.13
CA LEU A 118 15.45 -21.26 -45.11
C LEU A 118 16.13 -21.22 -46.49
N ILE A 119 15.94 -20.12 -47.22
CA ILE A 119 16.90 -19.70 -48.26
C ILE A 119 17.73 -18.59 -47.63
N SER A 120 18.95 -18.96 -47.25
CA SER A 120 19.98 -18.03 -46.83
C SER A 120 20.40 -17.17 -48.02
N GLN A 121 20.11 -15.88 -47.98
CA GLN A 121 20.75 -14.91 -48.87
C GLN A 121 21.54 -13.93 -48.02
N MET A 122 22.84 -13.93 -48.23
CA MET A 122 23.74 -12.90 -47.76
C MET A 122 23.51 -11.65 -48.62
N THR A 123 23.20 -10.54 -47.98
CA THR A 123 23.25 -9.23 -48.64
C THR A 123 24.07 -8.29 -47.77
N THR A 124 25.28 -8.05 -48.25
CA THR A 124 26.23 -7.03 -47.85
C THR A 124 25.56 -5.65 -47.84
N ILE A 125 25.61 -4.96 -46.70
CA ILE A 125 25.22 -3.56 -46.57
C ILE A 125 26.49 -2.71 -46.62
N PRO A 126 26.63 -1.75 -47.56
CA PRO A 126 27.73 -0.80 -47.56
C PRO A 126 27.45 0.38 -46.62
N GLN A 127 28.52 0.81 -45.94
CA GLN A 127 28.61 2.07 -45.20
C GLN A 127 28.71 3.26 -46.17
N SER A 128 27.83 4.25 -46.01
CA SER A 128 27.99 5.64 -46.45
C SER A 128 26.97 6.49 -45.68
N ALA A 129 27.36 7.31 -44.70
CA ALA A 129 27.90 8.67 -44.85
C ALA A 129 26.89 9.65 -45.46
N LEU A 130 26.43 10.61 -44.65
CA LEU A 130 25.93 11.97 -44.93
C LEU A 130 25.19 12.42 -43.66
N ASP A 131 25.80 13.18 -42.75
CA ASP A 131 26.05 14.62 -42.82
C ASP A 131 24.79 15.42 -43.24
N ALA A 132 24.08 15.97 -42.25
CA ALA A 132 23.06 16.98 -42.46
C ALA A 132 23.00 17.96 -41.27
N PRO A 133 22.78 19.28 -41.51
CA PRO A 133 23.13 20.34 -40.58
C PRO A 133 21.99 20.77 -39.66
N SER A 134 22.39 21.26 -38.49
CA SER A 134 21.58 21.93 -37.48
C SER A 134 20.73 23.06 -38.06
N GLN A 135 19.40 22.89 -38.05
CA GLN A 135 18.48 24.01 -38.27
C GLN A 135 18.20 24.73 -36.96
N LEU A 136 18.53 26.04 -36.95
CA LEU A 136 18.06 27.03 -36.00
C LEU A 136 16.53 27.07 -36.01
N PHE A 137 15.93 26.92 -34.83
CA PHE A 137 14.55 27.35 -34.62
C PHE A 137 14.54 28.84 -34.23
N PRO A 138 13.66 29.66 -34.84
CA PRO A 138 13.47 31.05 -34.45
C PRO A 138 12.65 31.13 -33.14
N SER A 139 13.16 31.94 -32.21
CA SER A 139 12.46 32.34 -30.99
C SER A 139 11.30 33.28 -31.34
N ASP A 140 10.07 32.76 -31.33
CA ASP A 140 8.88 33.60 -31.38
C ASP A 140 8.55 34.15 -29.99
N HIS A 141 8.76 35.47 -29.86
CA HIS A 141 8.33 36.28 -28.74
C HIS A 141 6.80 36.25 -28.63
N THR A 142 6.28 35.43 -27.72
CA THR A 142 4.87 35.50 -27.34
C THR A 142 4.66 36.73 -26.46
N ARG A 143 4.23 37.79 -27.13
CA ARG A 143 3.66 39.03 -26.58
C ARG A 143 2.37 38.69 -25.82
N ILE A 144 2.48 38.45 -24.51
CA ILE A 144 1.30 38.38 -23.65
C ILE A 144 0.86 39.82 -23.35
N ALA A 145 -0.30 40.17 -23.90
CA ALA A 145 -1.00 41.41 -23.64
C ALA A 145 -1.32 41.52 -22.15
N GLN A 146 -0.90 42.63 -21.54
CA GLN A 146 -1.51 43.16 -20.32
C GLN A 146 -3.01 43.33 -20.58
N MET A 147 -3.82 42.54 -19.90
CA MET A 147 -5.23 42.88 -19.69
C MET A 147 -5.30 43.66 -18.38
N ASP A 148 -5.58 44.96 -18.51
CA ASP A 148 -5.98 45.82 -17.41
C ASP A 148 -7.24 45.24 -16.75
N VAL A 149 -7.07 44.72 -15.54
CA VAL A 149 -8.17 44.35 -14.66
C VAL A 149 -8.55 45.59 -13.85
N PRO A 150 -9.79 46.10 -13.94
CA PRO A 150 -10.20 47.24 -13.14
C PRO A 150 -10.25 46.85 -11.65
N TYR A 151 -9.43 47.56 -10.87
CA TYR A 151 -9.45 47.55 -9.41
C TYR A 151 -10.87 47.84 -8.91
N SER A 152 -11.52 46.84 -8.31
CA SER A 152 -12.73 47.08 -7.53
C SER A 152 -12.33 47.78 -6.22
N GLN A 153 -12.78 49.02 -6.09
CA GLN A 153 -12.74 49.81 -4.86
C GLN A 153 -13.44 49.04 -3.74
N TYR A 154 -12.67 48.54 -2.78
CA TYR A 154 -13.22 48.12 -1.49
C TYR A 154 -13.39 49.35 -0.61
N THR A 155 -14.64 49.76 -0.43
CA THR A 155 -15.08 50.71 0.59
C THR A 155 -14.85 50.09 1.98
N MET A 156 -13.95 50.69 2.75
CA MET A 156 -13.84 50.44 4.19
C MET A 156 -15.03 51.08 4.92
N PRO A 157 -15.81 50.35 5.73
CA PRO A 157 -16.65 50.98 6.73
C PRO A 157 -15.81 51.29 7.98
N GLY A 158 -15.88 52.55 8.40
CA GLY A 158 -15.11 53.14 9.49
C GLY A 158 -15.51 52.67 10.90
N PRO A 159 -14.82 53.22 11.92
CA PRO A 159 -14.90 52.77 13.30
C PRO A 159 -16.11 53.38 14.02
N VAL A 160 -16.81 52.58 14.81
CA VAL A 160 -17.79 53.07 15.79
C VAL A 160 -17.27 52.78 17.19
N PRO A 161 -17.32 53.75 18.12
CA PRO A 161 -16.69 53.65 19.44
C PRO A 161 -17.65 53.16 20.54
N SER A 162 -17.04 52.85 21.69
CA SER A 162 -17.59 52.93 23.05
C SER A 162 -18.63 51.87 23.46
N GLN A 163 -18.35 51.02 24.44
CA GLN A 163 -18.28 51.20 25.90
C GLN A 163 -19.41 50.35 26.51
N SER A 164 -19.07 49.33 27.31
CA SER A 164 -19.88 48.95 28.47
C SER A 164 -19.06 48.07 29.39
N GLU A 165 -18.89 48.60 30.61
CA GLU A 165 -18.32 47.98 31.79
C GLU A 165 -19.23 46.85 32.34
N VAL A 166 -18.59 45.76 32.82
CA VAL A 166 -18.76 45.06 34.14
C VAL A 166 -20.17 44.48 34.49
N PRO A 167 -20.36 43.37 35.27
CA PRO A 167 -19.44 42.68 36.20
C PRO A 167 -19.29 41.15 36.10
N VAL A 168 -18.22 40.71 36.77
CA VAL A 168 -17.93 39.39 37.34
C VAL A 168 -19.09 38.88 38.22
N PRO A 169 -19.34 37.56 38.26
CA PRO A 169 -19.58 36.93 39.55
C PRO A 169 -18.80 35.62 39.78
N MET A 170 -18.10 35.63 40.91
CA MET A 170 -17.97 34.60 41.94
C MET A 170 -17.80 33.12 41.55
N SER A 171 -16.61 32.64 41.89
CA SER A 171 -16.30 31.39 42.59
C SER A 171 -17.51 30.60 43.13
N SER A 172 -17.63 29.35 42.69
CA SER A 172 -18.28 28.30 43.47
C SER A 172 -17.26 27.20 43.71
N GLU A 173 -16.69 27.27 44.89
CA GLU A 173 -15.89 26.26 45.56
C GLU A 173 -16.85 25.27 46.22
N MET A 174 -16.74 23.97 45.94
CA MET A 174 -17.10 22.94 46.91
C MET A 174 -16.34 21.63 46.67
N PRO A 175 -16.08 20.88 47.75
CA PRO A 175 -15.10 19.80 47.83
C PRO A 175 -15.76 18.42 47.69
N GLY A 176 -14.99 17.42 47.27
CA GLY A 176 -15.48 16.03 47.25
C GLY A 176 -14.40 15.03 46.86
N PRO A 177 -13.90 14.21 47.81
CA PRO A 177 -12.71 13.39 47.65
C PRO A 177 -13.06 12.00 47.10
N TYR A 178 -12.41 11.58 46.01
CA TYR A 178 -12.24 10.16 45.72
C TYR A 178 -10.86 9.93 45.12
N SER A 179 -9.92 9.58 46.01
CA SER A 179 -8.67 8.95 45.65
C SER A 179 -8.97 7.59 45.01
N ILE A 180 -8.70 7.47 43.71
CA ILE A 180 -8.70 6.18 43.01
C ILE A 180 -7.34 5.52 43.28
N PRO A 181 -7.30 4.25 43.73
CA PRO A 181 -6.06 3.57 44.07
C PRO A 181 -5.16 3.39 42.85
N VAL A 182 -3.90 3.75 43.02
CA VAL A 182 -2.78 3.39 42.14
C VAL A 182 -2.60 1.88 42.24
N HIS A 183 -3.09 1.14 41.24
CA HIS A 183 -2.64 -0.22 41.02
C HIS A 183 -1.25 -0.17 40.40
N GLN A 184 -0.26 -0.56 41.21
CA GLN A 184 1.07 -0.94 40.76
C GLN A 184 0.95 -2.05 39.71
N PRO A 185 1.71 -2.01 38.61
CA PRO A 185 1.89 -3.19 37.79
C PRO A 185 2.77 -4.18 38.56
N GLU A 186 2.18 -5.29 38.98
CA GLU A 186 2.88 -6.47 39.45
C GLU A 186 3.86 -6.94 38.36
N THR A 187 5.13 -6.94 38.74
CA THR A 187 6.23 -7.55 38.02
C THR A 187 6.00 -9.06 37.97
N LEU A 188 5.43 -9.57 36.87
CA LEU A 188 5.33 -11.00 36.62
C LEU A 188 6.72 -11.55 36.33
N SER A 189 7.25 -12.26 37.34
CA SER A 189 8.47 -13.05 37.29
C SER A 189 8.39 -14.09 36.18
N LEU A 190 9.36 -14.03 35.28
CA LEU A 190 9.66 -15.03 34.27
C LEU A 190 10.06 -16.34 34.99
N PRO A 191 9.39 -17.50 34.77
CA PRO A 191 9.91 -18.77 35.23
C PRO A 191 11.15 -19.13 34.40
N GLN A 192 12.30 -19.25 35.09
CA GLN A 192 13.53 -19.82 34.56
C GLN A 192 13.26 -21.24 34.05
N SER A 193 13.42 -21.44 32.75
CA SER A 193 13.49 -22.75 32.13
C SER A 193 14.78 -23.45 32.58
N THR A 194 14.61 -24.60 33.23
CA THR A 194 15.67 -25.55 33.53
C THR A 194 16.28 -26.13 32.24
N PRO A 195 17.60 -26.33 32.15
CA PRO A 195 18.21 -27.08 31.06
C PRO A 195 18.02 -28.57 31.34
N LEU A 196 17.22 -29.23 30.52
CA LEU A 196 17.06 -30.68 30.57
C LEU A 196 18.20 -31.31 29.76
N GLU A 197 19.07 -32.02 30.48
CA GLU A 197 20.12 -32.87 29.93
C GLU A 197 19.48 -33.96 29.05
N GLU A 198 19.82 -33.97 27.76
CA GLU A 198 19.50 -35.09 26.87
C GLU A 198 20.73 -35.99 26.73
N VAL A 199 20.81 -36.93 27.67
CA VAL A 199 21.61 -38.14 27.52
C VAL A 199 20.79 -39.13 26.71
N THR A 200 21.15 -39.39 25.46
CA THR A 200 21.01 -40.74 24.87
C THR A 200 22.04 -40.98 23.77
N SER A 201 23.08 -41.70 24.15
CA SER A 201 23.87 -42.55 23.27
C SER A 201 22.98 -43.57 22.55
N VAL A 202 23.04 -43.63 21.21
CA VAL A 202 22.90 -44.89 20.48
C VAL A 202 23.95 -44.94 19.38
N VAL A 203 24.98 -45.73 19.68
CA VAL A 203 25.90 -46.38 18.75
C VAL A 203 25.12 -47.41 17.93
N ILE A 204 25.38 -47.54 16.63
CA ILE A 204 25.55 -48.77 15.83
C ILE A 204 25.35 -48.44 14.33
N GLY A 205 26.33 -48.76 13.48
CA GLY A 205 26.10 -48.82 12.03
C GLY A 205 27.32 -48.59 11.13
N LYS A 206 28.40 -49.34 11.35
CA LYS A 206 29.55 -49.43 10.44
C LYS A 206 29.26 -50.41 9.30
N ARG A 207 29.76 -50.08 8.09
CA ARG A 207 29.99 -50.94 6.89
C ARG A 207 28.73 -51.22 6.05
N THR A 208 28.74 -51.23 4.72
CA THR A 208 29.80 -51.58 3.75
C THR A 208 29.70 -50.73 2.48
N SER A 209 30.88 -50.47 1.92
CA SER A 209 31.13 -49.86 0.62
C SER A 209 30.67 -50.79 -0.51
N HIS A 210 29.75 -50.32 -1.36
CA HIS A 210 29.66 -50.77 -2.74
C HIS A 210 29.77 -49.55 -3.66
N SER A 211 31.02 -49.32 -4.07
CA SER A 211 31.41 -48.45 -5.16
C SER A 211 30.81 -48.99 -6.46
N VAL A 212 29.68 -48.43 -6.87
CA VAL A 212 29.17 -48.56 -8.24
C VAL A 212 29.45 -47.23 -8.92
N SER A 213 30.43 -47.24 -9.82
CA SER A 213 30.79 -46.07 -10.62
C SER A 213 29.56 -45.59 -11.41
N PRO A 214 29.20 -44.29 -11.32
CA PRO A 214 28.11 -43.76 -12.13
C PRO A 214 28.51 -43.83 -13.62
N PRO A 215 27.58 -44.20 -14.52
CA PRO A 215 27.84 -44.23 -15.95
C PRO A 215 28.23 -42.83 -16.46
N PRO A 216 29.06 -42.74 -17.51
CA PRO A 216 29.51 -41.46 -18.05
C PRO A 216 28.30 -40.61 -18.44
N SER A 217 28.24 -39.41 -17.85
CA SER A 217 27.20 -38.42 -18.07
C SER A 217 27.06 -38.15 -19.56
N ALA A 218 25.99 -38.69 -20.15
CA ALA A 218 25.59 -38.34 -21.51
C ALA A 218 25.49 -36.82 -21.57
N LYS A 219 26.19 -36.21 -22.55
CA LYS A 219 26.22 -34.77 -22.80
C LYS A 219 24.80 -34.26 -23.02
N ARG A 220 24.08 -34.01 -21.94
CA ARG A 220 22.76 -33.39 -21.92
C ARG A 220 23.04 -31.94 -22.23
N CYS A 221 22.90 -31.57 -23.50
CA CYS A 221 22.81 -30.18 -23.92
C CYS A 221 21.77 -29.52 -23.00
N ARG A 222 22.24 -28.75 -22.02
CA ARG A 222 21.41 -27.81 -21.29
C ARG A 222 20.96 -26.82 -22.34
N SER A 223 19.79 -27.04 -22.91
CA SER A 223 19.06 -26.00 -23.61
C SER A 223 18.99 -24.83 -22.64
N ARG A 224 19.72 -23.74 -22.96
CA ARG A 224 19.58 -22.46 -22.26
C ARG A 224 18.10 -22.16 -22.21
N SER A 225 17.56 -22.11 -21.01
CA SER A 225 16.16 -21.77 -20.82
C SER A 225 16.00 -20.34 -21.32
N PRO A 226 14.96 -20.02 -22.10
CA PRO A 226 14.68 -18.64 -22.56
C PRO A 226 14.53 -17.60 -21.44
N SER A 227 14.59 -18.02 -20.17
CA SER A 227 14.50 -17.20 -18.97
C SER A 227 15.81 -16.52 -18.57
N ASP A 228 16.97 -16.99 -19.07
CA ASP A 228 18.28 -16.48 -18.63
C ASP A 228 18.59 -15.09 -19.24
N ASP A 229 18.02 -14.76 -20.40
CA ASP A 229 18.20 -13.45 -21.04
C ASP A 229 17.42 -12.33 -20.31
N ASP A 230 16.28 -12.67 -19.68
CA ASP A 230 15.48 -11.72 -18.90
C ASP A 230 16.22 -11.29 -17.62
N GLU A 231 16.98 -12.19 -16.99
CA GLU A 231 17.73 -11.89 -15.77
C GLU A 231 18.85 -10.88 -16.03
N LEU A 232 19.60 -11.05 -17.11
CA LEU A 232 20.66 -10.11 -17.50
C LEU A 232 20.10 -8.74 -17.89
N SER A 233 18.94 -8.70 -18.55
CA SER A 233 18.25 -7.45 -18.88
C SER A 233 17.83 -6.69 -17.62
N LEU A 234 17.27 -7.38 -16.62
CA LEU A 234 16.84 -6.77 -15.36
C LEU A 234 18.01 -6.25 -14.53
N LEU A 235 19.14 -6.96 -14.50
CA LEU A 235 20.35 -6.49 -13.81
C LEU A 235 20.90 -5.20 -14.45
N HIS A 236 20.87 -5.12 -15.78
CA HIS A 236 21.29 -3.91 -16.49
C HIS A 236 20.33 -2.74 -16.22
N GLU A 237 19.01 -2.98 -16.23
CA GLU A 237 18.02 -1.96 -15.90
C GLU A 237 18.18 -1.46 -14.46
N LEU A 238 18.44 -2.36 -13.51
CA LEU A 238 18.71 -2.00 -12.12
C LEU A 238 19.95 -1.11 -11.99
N GLY A 239 21.05 -1.46 -12.68
CA GLY A 239 22.25 -0.64 -12.71
C GLY A 239 22.03 0.74 -13.30
N SER A 240 21.24 0.84 -14.39
CA SER A 240 20.86 2.12 -14.99
C SER A 240 20.02 2.98 -14.05
N LEU A 241 19.13 2.36 -13.27
CA LEU A 241 18.29 3.06 -12.30
C LEU A 241 19.10 3.58 -11.11
N ASP A 242 20.08 2.80 -10.63
CA ASP A 242 21.01 3.23 -9.58
C ASP A 242 21.87 4.41 -10.04
N GLU A 243 22.36 4.40 -11.28
CA GLU A 243 23.11 5.51 -11.86
C GLU A 243 22.23 6.78 -11.96
N ALA A 244 20.97 6.63 -12.40
CA ALA A 244 20.03 7.74 -12.45
C ALA A 244 19.70 8.32 -11.05
N MET A 245 19.57 7.46 -10.05
CA MET A 245 19.33 7.88 -8.66
C MET A 245 20.53 8.64 -8.09
N MET A 246 21.75 8.16 -8.36
CA MET A 246 23.00 8.86 -8.00
C MET A 246 23.11 10.23 -8.68
N PHE A 247 22.77 10.32 -9.96
CA PHE A 247 22.73 11.60 -10.67
C PHE A 247 21.73 12.58 -10.04
N LEU A 248 20.52 12.13 -9.71
CA LEU A 248 19.51 12.96 -9.06
C LEU A 248 19.96 13.40 -7.67
N ALA A 249 20.60 12.53 -6.89
CA ALA A 249 21.16 12.85 -5.59
C ALA A 249 22.26 13.93 -5.70
N ALA A 250 23.19 13.78 -6.66
CA ALA A 250 24.24 14.77 -6.91
C ALA A 250 23.64 16.13 -7.34
N ARG A 251 22.63 16.11 -8.23
CA ARG A 251 21.92 17.32 -8.65
C ARG A 251 21.20 18.00 -7.49
N GLN A 252 20.55 17.22 -6.63
CA GLN A 252 19.89 17.73 -5.42
C GLN A 252 20.91 18.40 -4.50
N SER A 253 22.06 17.78 -4.25
CA SER A 253 23.15 18.36 -3.44
C SER A 253 23.64 19.70 -4.01
N ARG A 254 23.86 19.78 -5.33
CA ARG A 254 24.26 21.02 -6.01
C ARG A 254 23.23 22.14 -5.85
N ILE A 255 21.93 21.82 -5.95
CA ILE A 255 20.86 22.81 -5.74
C ILE A 255 20.89 23.33 -4.30
N ARG A 256 21.15 22.46 -3.32
CA ARG A 256 21.20 22.83 -1.90
C ARG A 256 22.38 23.72 -1.57
N GLU A 257 23.54 23.39 -2.11
CA GLU A 257 24.75 24.23 -2.02
C GLU A 257 24.46 25.62 -2.57
N LYS A 258 23.87 25.70 -3.77
CA LYS A 258 23.48 26.99 -4.36
C LYS A 258 22.47 27.77 -3.51
N LEU A 259 21.50 27.10 -2.90
CA LEU A 259 20.54 27.75 -1.98
C LEU A 259 21.22 28.26 -0.70
N LYS A 260 22.23 27.53 -0.21
CA LYS A 260 23.04 27.93 0.93
C LYS A 260 23.87 29.18 0.60
N ASP A 261 24.48 29.24 -0.59
CA ASP A 261 25.24 30.40 -1.06
C ASP A 261 24.35 31.65 -1.22
N MET A 262 23.06 31.46 -1.51
CA MET A 262 22.06 32.54 -1.56
C MET A 262 21.56 33.00 -0.18
N GLY A 263 22.09 32.47 0.92
CA GLY A 263 21.71 32.87 2.27
C GLY A 263 20.35 32.34 2.75
N VAL A 264 19.80 31.31 2.10
CA VAL A 264 18.55 30.67 2.57
C VAL A 264 18.87 29.87 3.84
N GLN A 265 18.45 30.41 4.99
CA GLN A 265 18.86 29.95 6.32
C GLN A 265 18.38 28.54 6.70
N THR A 266 17.36 28.00 6.04
CA THR A 266 16.80 26.66 6.32
C THR A 266 16.35 25.96 5.05
N VAL A 267 17.25 25.18 4.44
CA VAL A 267 16.85 24.18 3.45
C VAL A 267 16.42 22.93 4.22
N PRO A 268 15.16 22.49 4.17
CA PRO A 268 14.71 21.28 4.85
C PRO A 268 15.60 20.10 4.43
N GLU A 269 16.20 19.47 5.43
CA GLU A 269 16.89 18.20 5.21
C GLU A 269 15.88 17.23 4.58
N PRO A 270 16.32 16.44 3.59
CA PRO A 270 15.47 15.45 2.97
C PRO A 270 15.19 14.47 4.10
N ASN A 271 13.93 14.34 4.51
CA ASN A 271 13.56 13.42 5.58
C ASN A 271 13.80 11.97 5.12
N PHE A 272 15.07 11.55 5.10
CA PHE A 272 15.52 10.18 4.99
C PHE A 272 15.22 9.40 6.27
N LEU A 273 14.74 10.09 7.33
CA LEU A 273 14.20 9.52 8.56
C LEU A 273 13.06 8.52 8.33
N SER A 274 12.48 8.46 7.12
CA SER A 274 11.54 7.41 6.78
C SER A 274 12.19 6.08 6.41
N ARG A 275 13.49 6.04 6.05
CA ARG A 275 14.17 4.80 5.65
C ARG A 275 14.16 3.77 6.76
N ASP A 276 14.57 4.17 7.95
CA ASP A 276 14.61 3.29 9.14
C ASP A 276 13.20 2.85 9.54
N GLN A 277 12.20 3.73 9.36
CA GLN A 277 10.80 3.39 9.63
C GLN A 277 10.25 2.37 8.64
N PHE A 278 10.60 2.51 7.35
CA PHE A 278 10.22 1.53 6.33
C PHE A 278 10.96 0.21 6.51
N GLU A 279 12.22 0.23 6.91
CA GLU A 279 13.00 -0.97 7.18
C GLU A 279 12.41 -1.77 8.35
N LEU A 280 12.00 -1.07 9.42
CA LEU A 280 11.27 -1.68 10.54
C LEU A 280 9.91 -2.27 10.09
N GLU A 281 9.16 -1.56 9.24
CA GLU A 281 7.87 -2.05 8.72
C GLU A 281 8.04 -3.27 7.80
N ILE A 282 9.09 -3.28 6.97
CA ILE A 282 9.44 -4.42 6.11
C ILE A 282 9.83 -5.64 6.95
N GLU A 283 10.62 -5.45 8.01
CA GLU A 283 11.02 -6.54 8.89
C GLU A 283 9.83 -7.14 9.64
N ALA A 284 8.91 -6.29 10.11
CA ALA A 284 7.67 -6.73 10.75
C ALA A 284 6.77 -7.53 9.77
N GLU A 285 6.66 -7.10 8.52
CA GLU A 285 5.90 -7.80 7.49
C GLU A 285 6.52 -9.17 7.16
N ARG A 286 7.84 -9.24 7.00
CA ARG A 286 8.55 -10.49 6.75
C ARG A 286 8.34 -11.50 7.87
N LYS A 287 8.45 -11.05 9.12
CA LYS A 287 8.18 -11.89 10.29
C LYS A 287 6.75 -12.42 10.27
N GLN A 288 5.77 -11.55 10.01
CA GLN A 288 4.37 -11.95 9.92
C GLN A 288 4.14 -12.98 8.81
N ARG A 289 4.78 -12.80 7.65
CA ARG A 289 4.68 -13.75 6.54
C ARG A 289 5.24 -15.12 6.91
N ILE A 290 6.39 -15.19 7.56
CA ILE A 290 7.02 -16.45 8.00
C ILE A 290 6.11 -17.17 9.00
N GLU A 291 5.55 -16.46 9.98
CA GLU A 291 4.61 -17.02 10.95
C GLU A 291 3.36 -17.59 10.23
N CYS A 292 2.77 -16.84 9.31
CA CYS A 292 1.60 -17.30 8.54
C CYS A 292 1.92 -18.51 7.65
N GLU A 293 3.07 -18.51 6.98
CA GLU A 293 3.51 -19.63 6.14
C GLU A 293 3.76 -20.89 6.98
N THR A 294 4.30 -20.75 8.19
CA THR A 294 4.48 -21.84 9.16
C THR A 294 3.14 -22.44 9.58
N VAL A 295 2.18 -21.60 9.97
CA VAL A 295 0.82 -22.05 10.34
C VAL A 295 0.14 -22.79 9.17
N LEU A 296 0.29 -22.28 7.94
CA LEU A 296 -0.25 -22.98 6.76
C LEU A 296 0.42 -24.32 6.49
N MET A 297 1.73 -24.45 6.76
CA MET A 297 2.43 -25.73 6.67
C MET A 297 1.91 -26.73 7.70
N ASP A 298 1.67 -26.28 8.93
CA ASP A 298 1.11 -27.13 9.99
C ASP A 298 -0.30 -27.62 9.64
N ILE A 299 -1.18 -26.72 9.20
CA ILE A 299 -2.53 -27.09 8.73
C ILE A 299 -2.44 -28.10 7.59
N ARG A 300 -1.58 -27.87 6.60
CA ARG A 300 -1.40 -28.83 5.48
C ARG A 300 -0.88 -30.18 5.96
N ARG A 301 0.00 -30.21 6.96
CA ARG A 301 0.51 -31.45 7.56
C ARG A 301 -0.62 -32.22 8.26
N GLU A 302 -1.43 -31.53 9.06
CA GLU A 302 -2.57 -32.12 9.78
C GLU A 302 -3.69 -32.57 8.83
N CYS A 303 -3.94 -31.84 7.74
CA CYS A 303 -4.93 -32.22 6.74
C CYS A 303 -4.46 -33.33 5.79
N ARG A 304 -3.15 -33.64 5.71
CA ARG A 304 -2.62 -34.64 4.77
C ARG A 304 -2.99 -36.07 5.16
N VAL A 305 -3.14 -36.32 6.45
CA VAL A 305 -3.74 -37.55 6.98
C VAL A 305 -4.74 -37.10 8.03
N PRO A 306 -6.04 -36.95 7.68
CA PRO A 306 -7.02 -36.60 8.69
C PRO A 306 -6.92 -37.67 9.78
N PHE A 307 -6.57 -37.26 11.00
CA PHE A 307 -6.61 -38.12 12.16
C PHE A 307 -8.08 -38.34 12.51
N ILE A 308 -8.75 -39.15 11.70
CA ILE A 308 -10.06 -39.69 12.02
C ILE A 308 -9.78 -40.73 13.09
N VAL A 309 -10.09 -40.41 14.34
CA VAL A 309 -10.13 -41.41 15.40
C VAL A 309 -11.26 -42.37 15.04
N PRO A 310 -10.99 -43.62 14.65
CA PRO A 310 -12.04 -44.53 14.17
C PRO A 310 -13.18 -44.68 15.19
N ALA A 311 -12.84 -44.74 16.47
CA ALA A 311 -13.82 -44.81 17.56
C ALA A 311 -14.79 -43.61 17.64
N LEU A 312 -14.33 -42.38 17.32
CA LEU A 312 -15.22 -41.20 17.29
C LEU A 312 -16.14 -41.23 16.07
N PHE A 313 -15.63 -41.73 14.94
CA PHE A 313 -16.44 -41.91 13.73
C PHE A 313 -17.51 -42.99 13.92
N ASP A 314 -17.15 -44.12 14.52
CA ASP A 314 -18.08 -45.20 14.84
C ASP A 314 -19.17 -44.73 15.83
N ALA A 315 -18.80 -44.00 16.89
CA ALA A 315 -19.77 -43.41 17.81
C ALA A 315 -20.73 -42.44 17.10
N PHE A 316 -20.25 -41.65 16.15
CA PHE A 316 -21.08 -40.74 15.36
C PHE A 316 -22.07 -41.49 14.45
N ILE A 317 -21.63 -42.59 13.82
CA ILE A 317 -22.49 -43.48 13.04
C ILE A 317 -23.59 -44.08 13.94
N ASP A 318 -23.24 -44.53 15.14
CA ASP A 318 -24.19 -45.15 16.07
C ASP A 318 -25.23 -44.15 16.58
N ILE A 319 -24.83 -42.92 16.91
CA ILE A 319 -25.76 -41.84 17.27
C ILE A 319 -26.70 -41.51 16.10
N SER A 320 -26.16 -41.46 14.86
CA SER A 320 -26.96 -41.18 13.67
C SER A 320 -28.02 -42.26 13.42
N LYS A 321 -27.67 -43.54 13.61
CA LYS A 321 -28.61 -44.66 13.53
C LYS A 321 -29.68 -44.57 14.61
N LEU A 322 -29.29 -44.30 15.86
CA LEU A 322 -30.21 -44.17 16.99
C LEU A 322 -31.22 -43.04 16.76
N THR A 323 -30.74 -41.89 16.26
CA THR A 323 -31.58 -40.72 15.97
C THR A 323 -32.56 -41.01 14.83
N THR A 324 -32.10 -41.68 13.76
CA THR A 324 -32.96 -42.06 12.63
C THR A 324 -34.06 -43.03 13.08
N ALA A 325 -33.71 -44.06 13.87
CA ALA A 325 -34.69 -45.00 14.42
C ALA A 325 -35.71 -44.32 15.35
N ALA A 326 -35.28 -43.37 16.17
CA ALA A 326 -36.18 -42.60 17.03
C ALA A 326 -37.17 -41.75 16.21
N VAL A 327 -36.72 -41.11 15.13
CA VAL A 327 -37.59 -40.32 14.24
C VAL A 327 -38.56 -41.22 13.48
N ASP A 328 -38.12 -42.35 12.97
CA ASP A 328 -38.97 -43.29 12.23
C ASP A 328 -40.05 -43.92 13.12
N SER A 329 -39.78 -44.12 14.41
CA SER A 329 -40.78 -44.65 15.36
C SER A 329 -41.88 -43.66 15.76
N LEU A 330 -41.77 -42.39 15.35
CA LEU A 330 -42.75 -41.34 15.65
C LEU A 330 -43.87 -41.23 14.60
N HIS A 331 -43.84 -42.05 13.55
CA HIS A 331 -44.78 -42.08 12.43
C HIS A 331 -45.67 -43.33 12.44
#